data_AF-A0A026VY41-F1
#
_entry.id   AF-A0A026VY41-F1
#
_cell.length_a   1.000
_cell.length_b   1.000
_cell.length_c   1.000
_cell.angle_alpha   90.00
_cell.angle_beta   90.00
_cell.angle_gamma   90.00
#
_symmetry.space_group_name_H-M   'P 1'
#
loop_
_entity.id
_entity.type
_entity.pdbx_description
1 polymer ?
#
loop_
_entity_poly.entity_id
_entity_poly.type
_entity_poly.pdbx_seq_one_letter_code
_entity_poly.pdbx_strand_id
1 'polypeptide(L)'
;MVFFCCDIPSRTCIAEARKFYESFNSCVWRLAPKYLYCGIRTVEIAAYIAAGLFNEGYFAVLKIMDTLELKIGTHCKEYADSYDAARIRQQE
;
A
#
# COMPACT_ATOMS: atom_id res chain seq x y z
N MET A 1 4.56 -9.11 8.01
CA MET A 1 4.37 -10.49 7.50
C MET A 1 3.44 -11.20 8.46
N VAL A 2 2.12 -11.11 8.26
CA VAL A 2 1.17 -11.88 9.08
C VAL A 2 0.87 -13.16 8.34
N PHE A 3 1.57 -14.24 8.72
CA PHE A 3 1.20 -15.61 8.40
C PHE A 3 -0.05 -15.95 9.22
N PHE A 4 -1.20 -16.14 8.57
CA PHE A 4 -2.31 -16.84 9.21
C PHE A 4 -2.20 -18.33 8.92
N CYS A 5 -1.92 -19.07 9.98
CA CYS A 5 -2.01 -20.52 10.08
C CYS A 5 -3.50 -20.92 10.06
N CYS A 6 -3.94 -21.74 9.10
CA CYS A 6 -5.15 -22.57 9.23
C CYS A 6 -5.21 -23.61 8.10
N ASP A 7 -5.09 -24.89 8.46
CA ASP A 7 -4.95 -26.06 7.57
C ASP A 7 -6.19 -26.49 6.77
N ILE A 8 -7.31 -25.77 6.81
CA ILE A 8 -8.43 -25.93 5.83
C ILE A 8 -9.10 -24.57 5.66
N PRO A 9 -9.03 -23.91 4.48
CA PRO A 9 -9.60 -22.58 4.33
C PRO A 9 -11.13 -22.69 4.28
N SER A 10 -11.78 -22.23 5.35
CA SER A 10 -13.23 -22.02 5.35
C SER A 10 -13.61 -21.06 4.21
N ARG A 11 -14.85 -21.15 3.68
CA ARG A 11 -15.32 -20.26 2.60
C ARG A 11 -15.16 -18.77 2.94
N THR A 12 -15.24 -18.42 4.22
CA THR A 12 -15.06 -17.05 4.73
C THR A 12 -13.61 -16.57 4.57
N CYS A 13 -12.62 -17.40 4.92
CA CYS A 13 -11.19 -17.05 4.77
C CYS A 13 -10.81 -16.80 3.30
N ILE A 14 -11.38 -17.57 2.37
CA ILE A 14 -11.15 -17.39 0.92
C ILE A 14 -11.70 -16.04 0.44
N ALA A 15 -12.90 -15.67 0.91
CA ALA A 15 -13.54 -14.41 0.53
C ALA A 15 -12.76 -13.20 1.08
N GLU A 16 -12.27 -13.28 2.33
CA GLU A 16 -11.43 -12.25 2.94
C GLU A 16 -10.07 -12.11 2.24
N ALA A 17 -9.42 -13.24 1.94
CA ALA A 17 -8.18 -13.24 1.18
C ALA A 17 -8.38 -12.62 -0.22
N ARG A 18 -9.47 -12.94 -0.91
CA ARG A 18 -9.79 -12.33 -2.20
C ARG A 18 -9.92 -10.81 -2.11
N LYS A 19 -10.66 -10.31 -1.10
CA LYS A 19 -10.81 -8.87 -0.86
C LYS A 19 -9.46 -8.20 -0.58
N PHE A 20 -8.59 -8.85 0.18
CA PHE A 20 -7.23 -8.37 0.47
C PHE A 20 -6.38 -8.28 -0.80
N TYR A 21 -6.36 -9.31 -1.65
CA TYR A 21 -5.60 -9.28 -2.90
C TYR A 21 -6.16 -8.26 -3.87
N GLU A 22 -7.48 -8.09 -3.94
CA GLU A 22 -8.12 -7.12 -4.81
C GLU A 22 -7.81 -5.68 -4.39
N SER A 23 -7.87 -5.38 -3.09
CA SER A 23 -7.52 -4.06 -2.56
C SER A 23 -6.03 -3.75 -2.70
N PHE A 24 -5.15 -4.71 -2.42
CA PHE A 24 -3.71 -4.55 -2.63
C PHE A 24 -3.38 -4.31 -4.11
N ASN A 25 -3.94 -5.11 -5.01
CA ASN A 25 -3.76 -4.95 -6.44
C ASN A 25 -4.23 -3.57 -6.91
N SER A 26 -5.35 -3.07 -6.39
CA SER A 26 -5.81 -1.70 -6.68
C SER A 26 -4.75 -0.64 -6.36
N CYS A 27 -4.04 -0.76 -5.23
CA CYS A 27 -2.92 0.12 -4.89
C CYS A 27 -1.78 0.05 -5.90
N VAL A 28 -1.40 -1.15 -6.35
CA VAL A 28 -0.35 -1.34 -7.37
C VAL A 28 -0.75 -0.67 -8.69
N TRP A 29 -1.98 -0.91 -9.18
CA TRP A 29 -2.44 -0.38 -10.46
C TRP A 29 -2.66 1.13 -10.47
N ARG A 30 -2.83 1.74 -9.28
CA ARG A 30 -2.85 3.21 -9.13
C ARG A 30 -1.48 3.82 -9.40
N LEU A 31 -0.39 3.10 -9.10
CA LEU A 31 0.99 3.54 -9.32
C LEU A 31 1.51 3.13 -10.71
N ALA A 32 1.17 1.93 -11.18
CA ALA A 32 1.53 1.40 -12.49
C ALA A 32 0.27 0.95 -13.25
N PRO A 33 -0.35 1.81 -14.07
CA PRO A 33 -1.62 1.50 -14.73
C PRO A 33 -1.54 0.29 -15.66
N LYS A 34 -2.50 -0.64 -15.57
CA LYS A 34 -2.53 -1.89 -16.36
C LYS A 34 -2.50 -1.70 -17.87
N TYR A 35 -3.08 -0.61 -18.36
CA TYR A 35 -3.20 -0.32 -19.79
C TYR A 35 -1.94 0.31 -20.36
N LEU A 36 -0.99 0.73 -19.52
CA LEU A 36 0.26 1.33 -19.93
C LEU A 36 1.39 0.31 -19.75
N TYR A 37 2.20 0.12 -20.79
CA TYR A 37 3.41 -0.67 -20.66
C TYR A 37 4.46 0.10 -19.85
N CYS A 38 4.68 -0.32 -18.60
CA CYS A 38 5.59 0.34 -17.66
C CYS A 38 6.97 -0.34 -17.58
N GLY A 39 7.12 -1.55 -18.13
CA GLY A 39 8.27 -2.43 -17.89
C GLY A 39 8.26 -3.09 -16.51
N ILE A 40 8.93 -4.23 -16.38
CA ILE A 40 8.89 -5.06 -15.15
C ILE A 40 9.43 -4.32 -13.92
N ARG A 41 10.53 -3.59 -14.07
CA ARG A 41 11.17 -2.85 -12.96
C ARG A 41 10.25 -1.80 -12.35
N THR A 42 9.47 -1.11 -13.17
CA THR A 42 8.52 -0.08 -12.70
C THR A 42 7.38 -0.73 -11.93
N VAL A 43 6.88 -1.88 -12.40
CA VAL A 43 5.84 -2.65 -11.69
C VAL A 43 6.36 -3.20 -10.37
N GLU A 44 7.62 -3.65 -10.31
CA GLU A 44 8.27 -4.10 -9.08
C GLU A 44 8.38 -2.95 -8.06
N ILE A 45 8.88 -1.78 -8.46
CA ILE A 45 8.95 -0.60 -7.59
C ILE A 45 7.54 -0.19 -7.12
N ALA A 46 6.56 -0.17 -8.02
CA ALA A 46 5.17 0.12 -7.67
C ALA A 46 4.62 -0.88 -6.64
N ALA A 47 4.97 -2.17 -6.74
CA ALA A 47 4.56 -3.18 -5.78
C ALA A 47 5.17 -2.95 -4.39
N TYR A 48 6.45 -2.57 -4.30
CA TYR A 48 7.08 -2.22 -3.02
C TYR A 48 6.45 -0.98 -2.36
N ILE A 49 6.19 0.07 -3.15
CA ILE A 49 5.54 1.28 -2.65
C ILE A 49 4.09 0.96 -2.22
N ALA A 50 3.36 0.18 -3.01
CA ALA A 50 2.00 -0.25 -2.68
C ALA A 50 1.96 -1.07 -1.38
N ALA A 51 2.94 -1.94 -1.13
CA ALA A 51 3.05 -2.69 0.12
C ALA A 51 3.26 -1.76 1.33
N GLY A 52 4.08 -0.71 1.18
CA GLY A 52 4.24 0.32 2.20
C GLY A 52 2.93 1.08 2.47
N LEU A 53 2.29 1.58 1.41
CA LEU A 53 1.02 2.32 1.50
C LEU A 53 -0.11 1.48 2.11
N PHE A 54 -0.17 0.20 1.77
CA PHE A 54 -1.22 -0.71 2.24
C PHE A 54 -1.08 -1.04 3.73
N ASN A 55 0.16 -1.25 4.21
CA ASN A 55 0.42 -1.66 5.58
C ASN A 55 0.60 -0.48 6.55
N GLU A 56 1.33 0.55 6.13
CA GLU A 56 1.76 1.65 7.00
C GLU A 56 1.15 3.01 6.59
N GLY A 57 0.51 3.11 5.43
CA GLY A 57 -0.04 4.37 4.93
C GLY A 57 1.04 5.31 4.38
N TYR A 58 0.79 6.63 4.46
CA TYR A 58 1.69 7.65 3.93
C TYR A 58 2.99 7.79 4.72
N PHE A 59 3.05 7.24 5.93
CA PHE A 59 4.32 7.10 6.66
C PHE A 59 5.39 6.33 5.85
N ALA A 60 4.99 5.32 5.07
CA ALA A 60 5.92 4.60 4.19
C ALA A 60 6.50 5.50 3.10
N VAL A 61 5.72 6.46 2.58
CA VAL A 61 6.19 7.44 1.58
C VAL A 61 7.24 8.36 2.18
N LEU A 62 7.04 8.83 3.42
CA LEU A 62 8.02 9.64 4.12
C LEU A 62 9.34 8.88 4.32
N LYS A 63 9.29 7.59 4.68
CA LYS A 63 10.50 6.74 4.77
C LYS A 63 11.22 6.59 3.43
N ILE A 64 10.48 6.41 2.34
CA ILE A 64 11.06 6.33 0.99
C ILE A 64 11.74 7.65 0.63
N MET A 65 11.10 8.79 0.91
CA MET A 65 11.67 10.11 0.68
C MET A 65 12.98 10.30 1.46
N ASP A 66 13.00 9.92 2.74
CA ASP A 66 14.20 9.97 3.58
C ASP A 66 15.31 9.07 3.04
N THR A 67 14.97 7.85 2.60
CA THR A 67 15.92 6.89 2.00
C THR A 67 16.52 7.41 0.68
N LEU A 68 15.76 8.21 -0.06
CA LEU A 68 16.19 8.88 -1.30
C LEU A 68 16.88 10.23 -1.01
N GLU A 69 17.17 10.54 0.25
CA GLU A 69 17.80 11.78 0.71
C GLU A 69 17.01 13.05 0.32
N LEU A 70 15.69 12.92 0.18
CA LEU A 70 14.80 14.04 -0.09
C LEU A 70 14.46 14.77 1.22
N LYS A 71 14.61 16.10 1.21
CA LYS A 71 14.26 16.92 2.37
C LYS A 71 12.77 16.90 2.65
N ILE A 72 12.38 16.32 3.78
CA ILE A 72 10.98 16.29 4.24
C ILE A 72 10.63 17.63 4.90
N GLY A 73 9.70 18.37 4.30
CA GLY A 73 9.15 19.60 4.87
C GLY A 73 8.06 19.33 5.90
N THR A 74 7.76 20.33 6.72
CA THR A 74 6.66 20.28 7.71
C THR A 74 5.31 19.99 7.06
N HIS A 75 5.02 20.62 5.92
CA HIS A 75 3.79 20.38 5.17
C HIS A 75 3.68 18.95 4.60
N CYS A 76 4.80 18.30 4.27
CA CYS A 76 4.78 16.91 3.82
C CYS A 76 4.33 15.99 4.95
N LYS A 77 4.81 16.25 6.17
CA LYS A 77 4.42 15.51 7.36
C LYS A 77 2.96 15.76 7.72
N GLU A 78 2.53 17.01 7.78
CA GLU A 78 1.14 17.40 8.06
C GLU A 78 0.16 16.76 7.05
N TYR A 79 0.52 16.76 5.77
CA TYR A 79 -0.27 16.11 4.74
C TYR A 79 -0.36 14.59 4.96
N ALA A 80 0.76 13.91 5.22
CA ALA A 80 0.80 12.48 5.48
C ALA A 80 -0.08 12.11 6.70
N ASP A 81 0.07 12.85 7.81
CA ASP A 81 -0.69 12.62 9.04
C ASP A 81 -2.20 12.83 8.80
N SER A 82 -2.59 13.88 8.08
CA SER A 82 -4.00 14.15 7.77
C SER A 82 -4.63 13.09 6.86
N TYR A 83 -3.86 12.59 5.89
CA TYR A 83 -4.32 11.57 4.96
C TYR A 83 -4.48 10.21 5.64
N ASP A 84 -3.52 9.81 6.48
CA ASP A 84 -3.60 8.58 7.26
C ASP A 84 -4.73 8.63 8.29
N ALA A 85 -4.96 9.78 8.93
CA ALA A 85 -6.14 9.96 9.80
C ALA A 85 -7.47 9.86 9.04
N ALA A 86 -7.54 10.33 7.79
CA ALA A 86 -8.72 10.16 6.94
C ALA A 86 -8.93 8.67 6.55
N ARG A 87 -7.85 7.94 6.27
CA ARG A 87 -7.88 6.51 5.93
C ARG A 87 -8.43 5.66 7.08
N ILE A 88 -8.01 5.92 8.32
CA ILE A 88 -8.50 5.19 9.50
C ILE A 88 -10.00 5.45 9.70
N ARG A 89 -10.44 6.70 9.60
CA ARG A 89 -11.85 7.08 9.74
C ARG A 89 -12.79 6.45 8.71
N GLN A 90 -12.29 6.06 7.54
CA GLN A 90 -13.10 5.38 6.50
C GLN A 90 -13.27 3.86 6.78
N GLN A 91 -12.53 3.31 7.75
CA GLN A 91 -12.59 1.91 8.14
C GLN A 91 -13.43 1.67 9.41
N GLU A 92 -13.84 2.75 10.09
CA GLU A 92 -14.81 2.77 11.20
C GLU A 92 -16.24 2.88 10.68
#